data_AF-A0A074MV47-F1
#
_entry.id   AF-A0A074MV47-F1
#
_cell.length_a   1.000
_cell.length_b   1.000
_cell.length_c   1.000
_cell.angle_alpha   90.00
_cell.angle_beta   90.00
_cell.angle_gamma   90.00
#
_symmetry.space_group_name_H-M   'P 1'
#
loop_
_entity.id
_entity.type
_entity.pdbx_description
1 polymer ?
#
loop_
_entity_poly.entity_id
_entity_poly.type
_entity_poly.pdbx_seq_one_letter_code
_entity_poly.pdbx_strand_id
1 'polypeptide(L)'
;MPADPTTVGPPEEGLSESLTEELAALIDDGRTYVSAELNFQKTRASLAGKNAGIALGLAIVAVVVLHVAVLALAVGLVMALAPLVTIWGAIAIVVGGLLAVTGLLGWKAAKHGQRIGAIFANDDPPAAAGEE
;
A
#
# COMPACT_ATOMS: atom_id res chain seq x y z
N MET A 1 -50.99 67.29 1.41
CA MET A 1 -49.80 66.44 1.35
C MET A 1 -48.64 67.30 0.85
N PRO A 2 -47.54 67.35 1.59
CA PRO A 2 -46.25 67.08 0.97
C PRO A 2 -45.57 65.92 1.71
N ALA A 3 -45.13 64.91 0.96
CA ALA A 3 -44.28 63.86 1.48
C ALA A 3 -42.89 64.44 1.76
N ASP A 4 -42.38 64.21 2.96
CA ASP A 4 -40.99 64.47 3.32
C ASP A 4 -40.09 63.45 2.58
N PRO A 5 -39.15 63.88 1.73
CA PRO A 5 -38.30 62.98 0.95
C PRO A 5 -37.14 62.36 1.75
N THR A 6 -37.09 62.50 3.08
CA THR A 6 -35.91 62.09 3.88
C THR A 6 -36.15 60.97 4.89
N THR A 7 -37.14 60.10 4.68
CA THR A 7 -37.24 58.84 5.45
C THR A 7 -36.14 57.87 5.00
N VAL A 8 -34.91 58.10 5.47
CA VAL A 8 -33.82 57.12 5.46
C VAL A 8 -34.22 56.06 6.48
N GLY A 9 -34.64 54.89 5.98
CA GLY A 9 -34.91 53.71 6.79
C GLY A 9 -33.67 53.28 7.58
N PRO A 10 -33.84 52.58 8.71
CA PRO A 10 -32.72 52.18 9.56
C PRO A 10 -31.65 51.43 8.74
N PRO A 11 -30.37 51.63 9.11
CA PRO A 11 -29.21 51.28 8.31
C PRO A 11 -29.16 49.78 8.07
N GLU A 12 -28.75 49.36 6.87
CA GLU A 12 -27.76 48.31 6.49
C GLU A 12 -27.53 47.03 7.36
N GLU A 13 -28.08 46.90 8.56
CA GLU A 13 -27.91 45.80 9.52
C GLU A 13 -28.52 44.49 9.00
N GLY A 14 -29.73 44.53 8.42
CA GLY A 14 -30.40 43.33 7.90
C GLY A 14 -29.73 42.70 6.66
N LEU A 15 -28.99 43.49 5.87
CA LEU A 15 -28.19 42.98 4.74
C LEU A 15 -26.91 42.31 5.22
N SER A 16 -26.24 42.91 6.21
CA SER A 16 -25.02 42.34 6.78
C SER A 16 -25.27 41.00 7.48
N GLU A 17 -26.39 40.88 8.20
CA GLU A 17 -26.82 39.66 8.89
C GLU A 17 -27.20 38.56 7.90
N SER A 18 -27.93 38.90 6.83
CA SER A 18 -28.26 37.98 5.73
C SER A 18 -27.03 37.40 5.02
N LEU A 19 -26.01 38.21 4.73
CA LEU A 19 -24.79 37.74 4.08
C LEU A 19 -23.91 36.91 5.01
N THR A 20 -23.92 37.21 6.31
CA THR A 20 -23.24 36.36 7.30
C THR A 20 -23.93 35.02 7.46
N GLU A 21 -25.26 34.99 7.39
CA GLU A 21 -26.05 33.76 7.44
C GLU A 21 -25.85 32.91 6.17
N GLU A 22 -25.77 33.53 5.00
CA GLU A 22 -25.46 32.85 3.74
C GLU A 22 -24.02 32.32 3.71
N LEU A 23 -23.06 33.09 4.25
CA LEU A 23 -21.68 32.62 4.41
C LEU A 23 -21.58 31.45 5.40
N ALA A 24 -22.33 31.51 6.50
CA ALA A 24 -22.40 30.43 7.47
C ALA A 24 -23.00 29.15 6.84
N ALA A 25 -24.04 29.29 6.03
CA ALA A 25 -24.62 28.20 5.27
C ALA A 25 -23.64 27.61 4.25
N LEU A 26 -22.90 28.46 3.52
CA LEU A 26 -21.89 28.01 2.55
C LEU A 26 -20.71 27.29 3.22
N ILE A 27 -20.31 27.74 4.41
CA ILE A 27 -19.28 27.08 5.22
C ILE A 27 -19.78 25.72 5.70
N ASP A 28 -21.02 25.62 6.16
CA ASP A 28 -21.60 24.36 6.63
C ASP A 28 -21.79 23.36 5.47
N ASP A 29 -22.23 23.83 4.30
CA ASP A 29 -22.30 23.05 3.07
C ASP A 29 -20.91 22.59 2.61
N GLY A 30 -19.91 23.48 2.64
CA GLY A 30 -18.51 23.14 2.32
C GLY A 30 -17.92 22.10 3.26
N ARG A 31 -18.21 22.20 4.56
CA ARG A 31 -17.82 21.20 5.57
C ARG A 31 -18.50 19.86 5.32
N THR A 32 -19.78 19.87 4.97
CA THR A 32 -20.54 18.67 4.62
C THR A 32 -19.98 18.00 3.36
N TYR A 33 -19.60 18.79 2.35
CA TYR A 33 -18.97 18.28 1.12
C TYR A 33 -17.60 17.64 1.38
N VAL A 34 -16.73 18.31 2.15
CA VAL A 34 -15.40 17.77 2.50
C VAL A 34 -15.51 16.48 3.31
N SER A 35 -16.44 16.45 4.28
CA SER A 35 -16.66 15.25 5.09
C SER A 35 -17.25 14.08 4.29
N ALA A 36 -18.02 14.35 3.23
CA ALA A 36 -18.49 13.33 2.29
C ALA A 36 -17.32 12.71 1.49
N GLU A 37 -16.43 13.54 0.93
CA GLU A 37 -15.28 13.05 0.15
C GLU A 37 -14.28 12.26 1.00
N LEU A 38 -14.02 12.73 2.24
CA LEU A 38 -13.19 12.00 3.20
C LEU A 38 -13.78 10.62 3.54
N ASN A 39 -15.10 10.54 3.74
CA ASN A 39 -15.77 9.27 3.99
C ASN A 39 -15.75 8.34 2.78
N PHE A 40 -15.83 8.89 1.56
CA PHE A 40 -15.71 8.12 0.32
C PHE A 40 -14.30 7.51 0.18
N GLN A 41 -13.25 8.31 0.38
CA GLN A 41 -11.87 7.82 0.31
C GLN A 41 -11.53 6.87 1.45
N LYS A 42 -12.04 7.11 2.67
CA LYS A 42 -11.92 6.19 3.80
C LYS A 42 -12.60 4.85 3.52
N THR A 43 -13.75 4.85 2.86
CA THR A 43 -14.43 3.62 2.45
C THR A 43 -13.62 2.87 1.41
N ARG A 44 -13.08 3.56 0.39
CA ARG A 44 -12.20 2.94 -0.62
C ARG A 44 -10.92 2.38 0.00
N ALA A 45 -10.28 3.11 0.91
CA ALA A 45 -9.10 2.68 1.64
C ALA A 45 -9.39 1.50 2.58
N SER A 46 -10.55 1.50 3.26
CA SER A 46 -10.98 0.41 4.14
C SER A 46 -11.29 -0.86 3.34
N LEU A 47 -12.00 -0.76 2.21
CA LEU A 47 -12.26 -1.89 1.32
C LEU A 47 -10.97 -2.44 0.71
N ALA A 48 -10.07 -1.55 0.26
CA ALA A 48 -8.75 -1.95 -0.22
C ALA A 48 -7.92 -2.64 0.89
N GLY A 49 -7.95 -2.11 2.11
CA GLY A 49 -7.25 -2.67 3.27
C GLY A 49 -7.78 -4.04 3.69
N LYS A 50 -9.10 -4.23 3.72
CA LYS A 50 -9.73 -5.52 4.02
C LYS A 50 -9.36 -6.58 2.98
N ASN A 51 -9.44 -6.22 1.70
CA ASN A 51 -9.06 -7.12 0.62
C ASN A 51 -7.55 -7.43 0.64
N ALA A 52 -6.70 -6.44 0.95
CA ALA A 52 -5.27 -6.65 1.14
C ALA A 52 -4.98 -7.59 2.32
N GLY A 53 -5.71 -7.47 3.43
CA GLY A 53 -5.58 -8.37 4.57
C GLY A 53 -5.97 -9.81 4.25
N ILE A 54 -7.09 -10.01 3.54
CA ILE A 54 -7.51 -11.35 3.07
C ILE A 54 -6.49 -11.91 2.08
N ALA A 55 -6.04 -11.11 1.12
CA ALA A 55 -5.03 -11.51 0.14
C ALA A 55 -3.72 -11.92 0.81
N LEU A 56 -3.26 -11.16 1.83
CA LEU A 56 -2.09 -11.49 2.63
C LEU A 56 -2.28 -12.80 3.40
N GLY A 57 -3.45 -12.98 4.04
CA GLY A 57 -3.79 -14.22 4.74
C GLY A 57 -3.77 -15.44 3.80
N LEU A 58 -4.41 -15.33 2.63
CA LEU A 58 -4.39 -16.38 1.60
C LEU A 58 -2.97 -16.64 1.07
N ALA A 59 -2.17 -15.59 0.88
CA ALA A 59 -0.77 -15.74 0.45
C ALA A 59 0.07 -16.50 1.49
N ILE A 60 -0.11 -16.22 2.79
CA ILE A 60 0.56 -16.95 3.87
C ILE A 60 0.16 -18.42 3.83
N VAL A 61 -1.15 -18.73 3.77
CA VAL A 61 -1.63 -20.10 3.71
C VAL A 61 -1.08 -20.82 2.47
N ALA A 62 -1.07 -20.17 1.32
CA ALA A 62 -0.52 -20.72 0.09
C ALA A 62 0.98 -21.05 0.22
N VAL A 63 1.78 -20.15 0.83
CA VAL A 63 3.21 -20.39 1.08
C VAL A 63 3.42 -21.57 2.03
N VAL A 64 2.63 -21.68 3.10
CA VAL A 64 2.71 -22.82 4.04
C VAL A 64 2.37 -24.14 3.33
N VAL A 65 1.28 -24.18 2.57
CA VAL A 65 0.89 -25.37 1.81
C VAL A 65 1.94 -25.74 0.77
N LEU A 66 2.48 -24.76 0.03
CA LEU A 66 3.56 -24.96 -0.91
C LEU A 66 4.80 -25.53 -0.21
N HIS A 67 5.13 -25.04 0.98
CA HIS A 67 6.27 -25.55 1.74
C HIS A 67 6.09 -27.03 2.13
N VAL A 68 4.91 -27.40 2.63
CA VAL A 68 4.58 -28.81 2.93
C VAL A 68 4.65 -29.67 1.67
N ALA A 69 4.18 -29.17 0.53
CA ALA A 69 4.27 -29.88 -0.75
C ALA A 69 5.73 -30.10 -1.18
N VAL A 70 6.62 -29.12 -1.00
CA VAL A 70 8.06 -29.27 -1.28
C VAL A 70 8.70 -30.33 -0.38
N LEU A 71 8.34 -30.38 0.92
CA LEU A 71 8.82 -31.42 1.84
C LEU A 71 8.36 -32.81 1.39
N ALA A 72 7.08 -32.96 1.05
CA ALA A 72 6.53 -34.23 0.56
C ALA A 72 7.18 -34.66 -0.77
N LEU A 73 7.41 -33.70 -1.68
CA LEU A 73 8.13 -33.94 -2.94
C LEU A 73 9.55 -34.42 -2.67
N ALA A 74 10.28 -33.78 -1.75
CA ALA A 74 11.64 -34.19 -1.41
C ALA A 74 11.68 -35.64 -0.88
N VAL A 75 10.76 -36.01 0.01
CA VAL A 75 10.64 -37.39 0.51
C VAL A 75 10.32 -38.37 -0.62
N GLY A 76 9.34 -38.05 -1.47
CA GLY A 76 8.96 -38.89 -2.60
C GLY A 76 10.10 -39.07 -3.61
N LEU A 77 10.88 -38.01 -3.87
CA LEU A 77 12.01 -38.04 -4.79
C LEU A 77 13.14 -38.89 -4.23
N VAL A 78 13.45 -38.79 -2.93
CA VAL A 78 14.44 -39.67 -2.28
C VAL A 78 14.01 -41.13 -2.37
N MET A 79 12.73 -41.45 -2.08
CA MET A 79 12.21 -42.82 -2.20
C MET A 79 12.28 -43.35 -3.64
N ALA A 80 12.00 -42.50 -4.63
CA ALA A 80 12.06 -42.87 -6.05
C ALA A 80 13.49 -43.07 -6.56
N LEU A 81 14.46 -42.26 -6.11
CA LEU A 81 15.85 -42.31 -6.56
C LEU A 81 16.70 -43.35 -5.80
N ALA A 82 16.37 -43.65 -4.55
CA ALA A 82 17.10 -44.61 -3.72
C ALA A 82 17.41 -45.95 -4.42
N PRO A 83 16.48 -46.60 -5.16
CA PRO A 83 16.80 -47.85 -5.85
C PRO A 83 17.75 -47.70 -7.04
N LEU A 84 17.91 -46.50 -7.61
CA LEU A 84 18.80 -46.27 -8.76
C LEU A 84 20.22 -45.87 -8.34
N VAL A 85 20.35 -45.04 -7.30
CA VAL A 85 21.63 -44.38 -6.95
C VAL A 85 22.04 -44.59 -5.50
N THR A 86 21.39 -45.50 -4.78
CA THR A 86 21.48 -45.70 -3.32
C THR A 86 20.87 -44.55 -2.50
N ILE A 87 20.61 -44.79 -1.22
CA ILE A 87 19.97 -43.79 -0.34
C ILE A 87 20.83 -42.53 -0.16
N TRP A 88 22.15 -42.69 -0.02
CA TRP A 88 23.07 -41.56 0.15
C TRP A 88 23.18 -40.71 -1.12
N GLY A 89 23.24 -41.38 -2.29
CA GLY A 89 23.24 -40.70 -3.59
C GLY A 89 21.94 -39.94 -3.83
N ALA A 90 20.80 -40.53 -3.49
CA ALA A 90 19.49 -39.89 -3.62
C ALA A 90 19.40 -38.62 -2.75
N ILE A 91 19.80 -38.69 -1.48
CA ILE A 91 19.81 -37.52 -0.58
C ILE A 91 20.71 -36.41 -1.14
N ALA A 92 21.92 -36.74 -1.58
CA ALA A 92 22.86 -35.76 -2.11
C ALA A 92 22.30 -35.05 -3.36
N ILE A 93 21.66 -35.79 -4.27
CA ILE A 93 21.04 -35.24 -5.48
C ILE A 93 19.87 -34.33 -5.14
N VAL A 94 18.94 -34.78 -4.28
CA VAL A 94 17.74 -34.01 -3.94
C VAL A 94 18.10 -32.73 -3.18
N VAL A 95 18.92 -32.85 -2.14
CA VAL A 95 19.35 -31.70 -1.34
C VAL A 95 20.19 -30.75 -2.17
N GLY A 96 21.15 -31.27 -2.95
CA GLY A 96 21.98 -30.47 -3.84
C GLY A 96 21.16 -29.72 -4.88
N GLY A 97 20.16 -30.36 -5.48
CA GLY A 97 19.23 -29.75 -6.43
C GLY A 97 18.41 -28.62 -5.80
N LEU A 98 17.82 -28.84 -4.61
CA LEU A 98 17.06 -27.82 -3.89
C LEU A 98 17.93 -26.62 -3.49
N LEU A 99 19.16 -26.87 -3.03
CA LEU A 99 20.12 -25.81 -2.69
C LEU A 99 20.55 -25.02 -3.94
N ALA A 100 20.78 -25.69 -5.07
CA ALA A 100 21.12 -25.02 -6.32
C ALA A 100 19.99 -24.10 -6.80
N VAL A 101 18.74 -24.58 -6.77
CA VAL A 101 17.55 -23.77 -7.10
C VAL A 101 17.41 -22.59 -6.14
N THR A 102 17.54 -22.82 -4.83
CA THR A 102 17.44 -21.79 -3.81
C THR A 102 18.51 -20.72 -3.98
N GLY A 103 19.77 -21.13 -4.20
CA GLY A 103 20.89 -20.23 -4.44
C GLY A 103 20.69 -19.38 -5.70
N LEU A 104 20.21 -19.98 -6.80
CA LEU A 104 19.89 -19.26 -8.04
C LEU A 104 18.79 -18.22 -7.82
N LEU A 105 17.74 -18.58 -7.10
CA LEU A 105 16.61 -17.69 -6.83
C LEU A 105 17.02 -16.53 -5.92
N GLY A 106 17.78 -16.81 -4.86
CA GLY A 106 18.35 -15.80 -3.96
C GLY A 106 19.29 -14.85 -4.67
N TRP A 107 20.15 -15.36 -5.56
CA TRP A 107 21.04 -14.54 -6.37
C TRP A 107 20.27 -13.60 -7.33
N LYS A 108 19.23 -14.11 -8.00
CA LYS A 108 18.36 -13.28 -8.84
C LYS A 108 17.64 -12.22 -8.01
N ALA A 109 17.10 -12.57 -6.85
CA ALA A 109 16.42 -11.65 -5.97
C ALA A 109 17.36 -10.53 -5.48
N ALA A 110 18.57 -10.86 -5.04
CA ALA A 110 19.58 -9.88 -4.63
C ALA A 110 19.91 -8.89 -5.75
N LYS A 111 20.11 -9.37 -6.99
CA LYS A 111 20.36 -8.52 -8.15
C LYS A 111 19.20 -7.58 -8.47
N HIS A 112 17.95 -8.03 -8.29
CA HIS A 112 16.79 -7.17 -8.51
C HIS A 112 16.63 -6.14 -7.38
N GLY A 113 16.87 -6.55 -6.12
CA GLY A 113 16.84 -5.64 -4.97
C GLY A 113 17.87 -4.51 -5.10
N GLN A 114 19.08 -4.81 -5.56
CA GLN A 114 20.13 -3.81 -5.82
C GLN A 114 19.71 -2.78 -6.90
N ARG A 115 18.99 -3.22 -7.94
CA ARG A 115 18.48 -2.30 -8.98
C ARG A 115 17.44 -1.33 -8.44
N ILE A 116 16.54 -1.82 -7.59
CA ILE A 116 15.52 -0.99 -6.96
C ILE A 116 16.18 -0.01 -5.99
N GLY A 117 17.12 -0.48 -5.15
CA GLY A 117 17.88 0.39 -4.24
C GLY A 117 18.68 1.47 -4.97
N ALA A 118 19.25 1.17 -6.12
CA ALA A 118 19.99 2.13 -6.93
C ALA A 118 19.10 3.27 -7.48
N ILE A 119 17.81 3.02 -7.74
CA ILE A 119 16.89 4.08 -8.18
C ILE A 119 16.69 5.11 -7.08
N PHE A 120 16.48 4.67 -5.84
CA PHE A 120 16.29 5.56 -4.70
C PHE A 120 17.59 6.26 -4.25
N ALA A 121 18.75 5.61 -4.41
CA ALA A 121 20.04 6.20 -4.03
C ALA A 121 20.51 7.33 -4.95
N ASN A 122 19.98 7.42 -6.18
CA ASN A 122 20.31 8.50 -7.11
C ASN A 122 19.49 9.79 -6.87
N ASP A 123 18.49 9.74 -5.99
CA ASP A 123 17.66 10.89 -5.63
C ASP A 123 18.21 11.67 -4.40
N ASP A 124 19.27 11.18 -3.75
CA ASP A 124 19.98 11.91 -2.68
C ASP A 124 20.89 12.99 -3.30
N PRO A 125 20.62 14.30 -3.11
CA PRO A 125 21.49 15.36 -3.61
C PRO A 125 22.87 15.28 -2.93
N PRO A 126 23.97 15.62 -3.63
CA PRO A 126 25.30 15.60 -3.03
C PRO A 126 25.30 16.49 -1.80
N ALA A 127 25.62 15.90 -0.65
CA ALA A 127 25.82 16.62 0.59
C ALA A 127 26.74 17.80 0.30
N ALA A 128 26.22 19.01 0.53
CA ALA A 128 26.89 20.27 0.28
C ALA A 128 28.37 20.13 0.66
N ALA A 129 29.23 20.21 -0.35
CA ALA A 129 30.66 20.28 -0.17
C ALA A 129 30.90 21.40 0.85
N GLY A 130 31.40 21.02 2.02
CA GLY A 130 31.74 21.93 3.09
C GLY A 130 32.64 23.02 2.52
N GLU A 131 32.13 24.23 2.56
CA GLU A 131 32.93 25.44 2.50
C GLU A 131 33.79 25.46 3.77
N GLU A 132 35.09 25.21 3.62
CA GLU A 132 36.14 25.75 4.49
C GLU A 132 37.20 26.44 3.62
#